data_AF-A0A7X1HRR2-F1
#
_entry.id   AF-A0A7X1HRR2-F1
#
_cell.length_a   1.000
_cell.length_b   1.000
_cell.length_c   1.000
_cell.angle_alpha   90.00
_cell.angle_beta   90.00
_cell.angle_gamma   90.00
#
_symmetry.space_group_name_H-M   'P 1'
#
loop_
_entity.id
_entity.type
_entity.pdbx_description
1 polymer ?
#
loop_
_entity_poly.entity_id
_entity_poly.type
_entity_poly.pdbx_seq_one_letter_code
_entity_poly.pdbx_strand_id
1 'polypeptide(L)'
;MWIQQSINIELLKTSQNKEYYSYIYFYLKTELIENYIKSRLAGSTQQYISLGELRKIPIIIPNNEILNKFRKISEKQLEKIYFNIQEIQSLTEIRDTLLPKLMSGEIEV
;
A
#
# COMPACT_ATOMS: atom_id res chain seq x y z
N MET A 1 -34.36 -8.40 -4.25
CA MET A 1 -33.66 -9.12 -3.15
C MET A 1 -32.24 -9.55 -3.57
N TRP A 2 -31.47 -8.59 -4.10
CA TRP A 2 -30.01 -8.57 -4.25
C TRP A 2 -29.50 -7.15 -3.89
N ILE A 3 -30.31 -6.41 -3.13
CA ILE A 3 -30.26 -4.94 -2.96
C ILE A 3 -29.29 -4.56 -1.83
N GLN A 4 -28.40 -5.47 -1.49
CA GLN A 4 -27.41 -5.26 -0.47
C GLN A 4 -26.18 -6.03 -0.92
N GLN A 5 -25.39 -5.37 -1.78
CA GLN A 5 -23.92 -5.44 -1.79
C GLN A 5 -23.41 -5.15 -0.37
N SER A 6 -23.85 -5.96 0.59
CA SER A 6 -23.62 -5.78 2.00
C SER A 6 -22.13 -5.90 2.18
N ILE A 7 -21.54 -4.75 2.46
CA ILE A 7 -20.55 -4.61 3.54
C ILE A 7 -19.14 -5.16 3.22
N ASN A 8 -18.95 -5.92 2.16
CA ASN A 8 -17.81 -6.84 2.04
C ASN A 8 -16.50 -6.30 1.40
N ILE A 9 -16.26 -4.99 1.49
CA ILE A 9 -14.90 -4.42 1.66
C ILE A 9 -14.87 -3.77 3.05
N GLU A 10 -15.40 -4.41 4.08
CA GLU A 10 -15.40 -3.79 5.41
C GLU A 10 -13.95 -3.72 5.91
N LEU A 11 -13.33 -2.54 5.75
CA LEU A 11 -11.93 -2.22 6.09
C LEU A 11 -10.83 -2.88 5.25
N LEU A 12 -11.13 -3.32 4.02
CA LEU A 12 -10.26 -4.04 3.08
C LEU A 12 -10.10 -5.51 3.49
N LYS A 13 -10.71 -6.43 2.75
CA LYS A 13 -10.57 -7.90 2.96
C LYS A 13 -9.16 -8.42 2.60
N THR A 14 -8.12 -7.86 3.20
CA THR A 14 -6.79 -8.46 3.27
C THR A 14 -6.70 -9.39 4.49
N SER A 15 -7.51 -9.15 5.53
CA SER A 15 -7.47 -9.93 6.77
C SER A 15 -8.10 -11.32 6.63
N GLN A 16 -9.14 -11.47 5.81
CA GLN A 16 -9.85 -12.75 5.65
C GLN A 16 -9.39 -13.56 4.43
N ASN A 17 -8.88 -12.92 3.38
CA ASN A 17 -8.30 -13.61 2.23
C ASN A 17 -7.07 -12.85 1.70
N LYS A 18 -5.89 -13.36 2.07
CA LYS A 18 -4.59 -12.78 1.70
C LYS A 18 -4.38 -12.73 0.18
N GLU A 19 -5.08 -13.54 -0.61
CA GLU A 19 -4.93 -13.60 -2.06
C GLU A 19 -5.33 -12.29 -2.76
N TYR A 20 -6.20 -11.49 -2.15
CA TYR A 20 -6.63 -10.20 -2.69
C TYR A 20 -5.74 -9.02 -2.27
N TYR A 21 -4.80 -9.23 -1.33
CA TYR A 21 -4.01 -8.13 -0.77
C TYR A 21 -3.25 -7.35 -1.84
N SER A 22 -2.45 -8.04 -2.65
CA SER A 22 -1.64 -7.39 -3.66
C SER A 22 -2.51 -6.74 -4.74
N TYR A 23 -3.60 -7.41 -5.13
CA TYR A 23 -4.55 -6.86 -6.11
C TYR A 23 -5.17 -5.55 -5.63
N ILE A 24 -5.73 -5.53 -4.41
CA ILE A 24 -6.36 -4.33 -3.85
C ILE A 24 -5.31 -3.22 -3.68
N TYR A 25 -4.12 -3.54 -3.18
CA TYR A 25 -3.03 -2.58 -3.01
C TYR A 25 -2.70 -1.87 -4.33
N PHE A 26 -2.44 -2.63 -5.40
CA PHE A 26 -2.10 -2.05 -6.70
C PHE A 26 -3.31 -1.38 -7.37
N TYR A 27 -4.53 -1.89 -7.16
CA TYR A 27 -5.75 -1.27 -7.68
C TYR A 27 -5.95 0.13 -7.11
N LEU A 28 -5.77 0.31 -5.79
CA LEU A 28 -5.86 1.62 -5.13
C LEU A 28 -4.77 2.60 -5.58
N LYS A 29 -3.66 2.08 -6.12
CA LYS A 29 -2.53 2.86 -6.67
C LYS A 29 -2.66 3.19 -8.15
N THR A 30 -3.72 2.73 -8.81
CA THR A 30 -3.98 3.14 -10.20
C THR A 30 -4.39 4.61 -10.25
N GLU A 31 -3.97 5.31 -11.31
CA GLU A 31 -4.28 6.73 -11.51
C GLU A 31 -5.79 7.00 -11.45
N LEU A 32 -6.59 6.11 -12.04
CA LEU A 32 -8.05 6.19 -12.02
C LEU A 32 -8.59 6.25 -10.58
N ILE A 33 -8.13 5.34 -9.72
CA ILE A 33 -8.62 5.24 -8.34
C ILE A 33 -8.01 6.34 -7.46
N GLU A 34 -6.74 6.70 -7.66
CA GLU A 34 -6.15 7.83 -6.97
C GLU A 34 -6.89 9.14 -7.27
N ASN A 35 -7.23 9.40 -8.53
CA ASN A 35 -8.01 10.57 -8.91
C ASN A 35 -9.44 10.51 -8.36
N TYR A 36 -10.06 9.32 -8.35
CA TYR A 36 -11.36 9.10 -7.72
C TYR A 36 -11.35 9.41 -6.22
N ILE A 37 -10.30 9.00 -5.51
CA ILE A 37 -10.12 9.28 -4.08
C ILE A 37 -9.88 10.77 -3.86
N LYS A 38 -8.94 11.38 -4.62
CA LYS A 38 -8.59 12.80 -4.51
C LYS A 38 -9.80 13.71 -4.68
N SER A 39 -10.70 13.40 -5.62
CA SER A 39 -11.92 14.19 -5.85
C SER A 39 -12.98 14.06 -4.74
N ARG A 40 -12.78 13.16 -3.77
CA ARG A 40 -13.69 12.87 -2.65
C ARG A 40 -13.03 13.12 -1.28
N LEU A 41 -11.83 13.69 -1.28
CA LEU A 41 -11.18 14.16 -0.07
C LEU A 41 -11.95 15.35 0.49
N ALA A 42 -12.12 15.36 1.80
CA ALA A 42 -12.65 16.46 2.59
C ALA A 42 -11.55 17.03 3.49
N GLY A 43 -11.78 18.23 4.02
CA GLY A 43 -10.80 18.96 4.83
C GLY A 43 -9.85 19.81 3.98
N SER A 44 -9.62 21.05 4.42
CA SER A 44 -8.75 22.02 3.74
C SER A 44 -7.29 21.83 4.16
N THR A 45 -7.00 21.94 5.46
CA THR A 45 -5.65 21.86 6.02
C THR A 45 -5.13 20.42 6.13
N GLN A 46 -6.00 19.48 6.52
CA GLN A 46 -5.70 18.05 6.53
C GLN A 46 -6.77 17.32 5.73
N GLN A 47 -6.35 16.77 4.60
CA GLN A 47 -7.24 16.01 3.73
C GLN A 47 -7.53 14.63 4.33
N TYR A 48 -8.80 14.22 4.29
CA TYR A 48 -9.25 12.91 4.73
C TYR A 48 -10.36 12.39 3.82
N ILE A 49 -10.56 11.08 3.77
CA ILE A 49 -11.71 10.46 3.10
C ILE A 49 -12.66 9.92 4.16
N SER A 50 -13.95 10.20 4.04
CA SER A 50 -14.95 9.64 4.97
C SER A 50 -15.09 8.13 4.73
N LEU A 51 -15.46 7.37 5.77
CA LEU A 51 -15.73 5.94 5.63
C LEU A 51 -16.86 5.66 4.62
N GLY A 52 -17.83 6.58 4.52
CA GLY A 52 -18.91 6.51 3.53
C GLY A 52 -18.41 6.61 2.10
N GLU A 53 -17.47 7.51 1.81
CA GLU A 53 -16.87 7.64 0.47
C GLU A 53 -15.91 6.49 0.15
N LEU A 54 -15.15 6.02 1.15
CA LEU A 54 -14.26 4.86 1.00
C LEU A 54 -15.04 3.60 0.59
N ARG A 55 -16.21 3.37 1.19
CA ARG A 55 -17.09 2.24 0.86
C ARG A 55 -17.69 2.31 -0.55
N LYS A 56 -17.68 3.49 -1.18
CA LYS A 56 -18.17 3.71 -2.55
C LYS A 56 -17.09 3.56 -3.60
N ILE A 57 -15.85 3.25 -3.23
CA ILE A 57 -14.79 3.02 -4.23
C ILE A 57 -15.22 1.84 -5.11
N PRO A 58 -15.32 2.03 -6.43
CA PRO A 58 -15.66 0.94 -7.33
C PRO A 58 -14.49 -0.04 -7.31
N ILE A 59 -14.72 -1.30 -6.92
CA ILE A 59 -13.72 -2.37 -7.00
C ILE A 59 -14.19 -3.40 -8.01
N ILE A 60 -13.37 -3.63 -9.02
CA ILE A 60 -13.55 -4.74 -9.96
C ILE A 60 -12.92 -5.98 -9.33
N ILE A 61 -13.69 -7.06 -9.17
CA ILE A 61 -13.16 -8.32 -8.66
C ILE A 61 -12.88 -9.23 -9.85
N PRO A 62 -11.61 -9.52 -10.19
CA PRO A 62 -11.29 -10.43 -11.28
C PRO A 62 -11.65 -11.87 -10.89
N ASN A 63 -11.76 -12.75 -11.89
CA ASN A 63 -11.89 -14.18 -11.61
C ASN A 63 -10.60 -14.75 -10.97
N ASN A 64 -10.72 -15.94 -10.39
CA ASN A 64 -9.63 -16.58 -9.64
C ASN A 64 -8.38 -16.85 -10.50
N GLU A 65 -8.54 -17.08 -11.81
CA GLU A 65 -7.41 -17.35 -12.70
C GLU A 65 -6.56 -16.08 -12.90
N ILE A 66 -7.21 -14.96 -13.22
CA ILE A 66 -6.56 -13.66 -13.40
C ILE A 66 -5.95 -13.20 -12.08
N LEU A 67 -6.69 -13.34 -10.97
CA LEU A 67 -6.21 -13.00 -9.64
C LEU A 67 -4.91 -13.74 -9.32
N ASN A 68 -4.85 -15.05 -9.56
CA ASN A 68 -3.66 -15.85 -9.31
C ASN A 68 -2.47 -15.49 -10.20
N LYS A 69 -2.70 -15.20 -11.49
CA LYS A 69 -1.65 -14.71 -12.39
C LYS A 69 -1.08 -13.37 -11.92
N PHE A 70 -1.96 -12.43 -11.57
CA PHE A 70 -1.57 -11.13 -11.04
C PHE A 70 -0.80 -11.28 -9.71
N ARG A 71 -1.29 -12.13 -8.81
CA ARG A 71 -0.69 -12.40 -7.50
C ARG A 71 0.76 -12.83 -7.63
N LYS A 72 1.07 -13.82 -8.49
CA LYS A 72 2.45 -14.30 -8.72
C LYS A 72 3.43 -13.19 -9.15
N ILE A 73 2.96 -12.24 -9.95
CA ILE A 73 3.78 -11.11 -10.41
C ILE A 73 3.93 -10.08 -9.28
N SER A 74 2.79 -9.69 -8.72
CA SER A 74 2.69 -8.60 -7.74
C SER A 74 3.37 -8.92 -6.40
N GLU A 75 3.29 -10.15 -5.90
CA GLU A 75 3.92 -10.57 -4.65
C GLU A 75 5.45 -10.44 -4.71
N LYS A 76 6.08 -10.89 -5.81
CA LYS A 76 7.53 -10.76 -6.02
C LYS A 76 7.99 -9.29 -5.97
N GLN A 77 7.17 -8.39 -6.52
CA GLN A 77 7.47 -6.96 -6.51
C GLN A 77 7.32 -6.36 -5.11
N LEU A 78 6.27 -6.75 -4.38
CA LEU A 78 6.06 -6.31 -2.99
C LEU A 78 7.16 -6.80 -2.06
N GLU A 79 7.60 -8.05 -2.24
CA GLU A 79 8.73 -8.62 -1.50
C GLU A 79 10.02 -7.84 -1.76
N LYS A 80 10.31 -7.51 -3.02
CA LYS A 80 11.47 -6.67 -3.36
C LYS A 80 11.38 -5.28 -2.72
N ILE A 81 10.20 -4.65 -2.75
CA ILE A 81 9.98 -3.35 -2.09
C ILE A 81 10.24 -3.47 -0.59
N TYR A 82 9.74 -4.52 0.06
CA TYR A 82 9.96 -4.77 1.48
C TYR A 82 11.45 -4.88 1.82
N PHE A 83 12.20 -5.72 1.10
CA PHE A 83 13.64 -5.87 1.35
C PHE A 83 14.42 -4.58 1.11
N ASN A 84 14.10 -3.83 0.05
CA ASN A 84 14.74 -2.54 -0.20
C ASN A 84 14.48 -1.53 0.93
N ILE A 85 13.27 -1.51 1.51
CA ILE A 85 12.96 -0.62 2.65
C ILE A 85 13.81 -1.02 3.87
N GLN A 86 13.95 -2.31 4.15
CA GLN A 86 14.78 -2.80 5.26
C GLN A 86 16.25 -2.45 5.06
N GLU A 87 16.77 -2.61 3.83
CA GLU A 87 18.13 -2.23 3.48
C GLU A 87 18.36 -0.73 3.65
N ILE A 88 17.46 0.11 3.14
CA ILE A 88 17.51 1.57 3.32
C ILE A 88 17.54 1.93 4.80
N GLN A 89 16.71 1.29 5.62
CA GLN A 89 16.69 1.54 7.06
C GLN A 89 18.05 1.18 7.70
N SER A 90 18.58 0.00 7.42
CA SER A 90 19.88 -0.43 7.96
C SER A 90 21.03 0.48 7.52
N LEU A 91 21.07 0.88 6.24
CA LEU A 91 22.07 1.80 5.72
C LEU A 91 21.95 3.20 6.35
N THR A 92 20.72 3.64 6.63
CA THR A 92 20.45 4.91 7.31
C THR A 92 20.97 4.86 8.74
N GLU A 93 20.70 3.79 9.47
CA GLU A 93 21.19 3.60 10.85
C GLU A 93 22.72 3.51 10.91
N ILE A 94 23.34 2.79 9.97
CA ILE A 94 24.80 2.71 9.85
C ILE A 94 25.38 4.10 9.57
N ARG A 95 24.82 4.84 8.60
CA ARG A 95 25.25 6.21 8.30
C ARG A 95 25.15 7.11 9.52
N ASP A 96 24.03 7.09 10.23
CA ASP A 96 23.79 7.96 11.38
C ASP A 96 24.66 7.58 12.59
N THR A 97 25.14 6.33 12.65
CA THR A 97 26.10 5.87 13.65
C THR A 97 27.54 6.22 13.29
N LEU A 98 27.91 6.08 12.01
CA LEU A 98 29.29 6.28 11.55
C LEU A 98 29.63 7.76 11.32
N LEU A 99 28.67 8.55 10.84
CA LEU A 99 28.91 9.95 10.51
C LEU A 99 29.39 10.77 11.72
N PRO A 100 28.81 10.66 12.93
CA PRO A 100 29.33 11.34 14.11
C PRO A 100 30.76 10.91 14.48
N LYS A 101 31.07 9.62 14.37
CA LYS A 101 32.39 9.06 14.69
C LYS A 101 33.46 9.46 13.68
N LEU A 102 33.08 9.57 12.42
CA LEU A 102 33.94 10.11 11.36
C LEU A 102 34.24 11.58 11.62
N MET A 103 33.21 12.36 11.98
CA MET A 103 33.35 13.79 12.27
C MET A 103 34.14 14.08 13.56
N SER A 104 34.10 13.18 14.55
CA SER A 104 34.92 13.27 15.77
C SER A 104 36.36 12.78 15.59
N GLY A 105 36.69 12.19 14.43
CA GLY A 105 38.01 11.61 14.16
C GLY A 105 38.27 10.28 14.86
N GLU A 106 37.23 9.62 15.40
CA GLU A 106 37.33 8.29 16.00
C GLU A 106 37.54 7.17 14.95
N ILE A 107 37.21 7.46 13.69
CA ILE A 107 37.35 6.56 12.55
C ILE A 107 38.05 7.33 11.42
N GLU A 108 39.07 6.73 10.81
CA GLU A 108 39.78 7.26 9.63
C GLU A 108 39.38 6.50 8.35
N VAL A 109 39.51 7.15 7.19
CA VAL A 109 39.16 6.61 5.85
C VAL A 109 40.41 6.18 5.09
#